data_AF-A0AAE5YJ45-F1
#
_entry.id   AF-A0AAE5YJ45-F1
#
_cell.length_a   1.000
_cell.length_b   1.000
_cell.length_c   1.000
_cell.angle_alpha   90.00
_cell.angle_beta   90.00
_cell.angle_gamma   90.00
#
_symmetry.space_group_name_H-M   'P 1'
#
loop_
_entity.id
_entity.type
_entity.pdbx_description
1 polymer ?
#
loop_
_entity_poly.entity_id
_entity_poly.type
_entity_poly.pdbx_seq_one_letter_code
_entity_poly.pdbx_strand_id
1 'polypeptide(L)' 'MSKKVLKTIELHGSKSGEISICNLSNPYGVGSEDVLSIAIALKKESGVDWKVHIPYENLKELILALQEIEKTKA' A
#
# COMPACT_ATOMS: atom_id res chain seq x y z
N MET A 1 -8.26 -13.63 -8.57
CA MET A 1 -7.36 -12.58 -8.03
C MET A 1 -6.59 -13.17 -6.88
N SER A 2 -5.26 -13.10 -6.93
CA SER A 2 -4.38 -13.60 -5.86
C SER A 2 -3.79 -12.42 -5.10
N LYS A 3 -3.84 -12.45 -3.76
CA LYS A 3 -3.26 -11.42 -2.88
C LYS A 3 -2.08 -12.00 -2.11
N LYS A 4 -0.93 -11.35 -2.19
CA LYS A 4 0.26 -11.69 -1.39
C LYS A 4 0.72 -10.49 -0.56
N VAL A 5 0.69 -10.60 0.77
CA VAL A 5 1.23 -9.56 1.65
C VAL A 5 2.76 -9.56 1.52
N LEU A 6 3.33 -8.39 1.22
CA LEU A 6 4.77 -8.19 1.07
C LEU A 6 5.38 -7.62 2.35
N LYS A 7 4.69 -6.68 2.99
CA LYS A 7 5.17 -6.01 4.20
C LYS A 7 4.00 -5.45 5.02
N THR A 8 4.14 -5.46 6.33
CA THR A 8 3.27 -4.74 7.26
C THR A 8 4.13 -3.82 8.12
N ILE A 9 3.62 -2.62 8.39
CA ILE A 9 4.27 -1.55 9.16
C ILE A 9 3.26 -1.07 10.21
N GLU A 10 3.70 -0.86 11.45
CA GLU A 10 2.82 -0.31 12.47
C GLU A 10 2.56 1.19 12.23
N LEU A 11 1.31 1.61 12.43
CA LEU A 11 0.95 3.01 12.22
C LEU A 11 1.46 3.85 13.40
N HIS A 12 2.43 4.71 13.15
CA HIS A 12 3.00 5.59 14.18
C HIS A 12 1.91 6.46 14.84
N GLY A 13 1.86 6.47 16.16
CA GLY A 13 0.84 7.18 16.94
C GLY A 13 -0.46 6.41 17.18
N SER A 14 -0.60 5.19 16.67
CA SER A 14 -1.69 4.27 17.01
C SER A 14 -1.15 3.02 17.70
N LYS A 15 -1.83 2.55 18.75
CA LYS A 15 -1.49 1.29 19.43
C LYS A 15 -1.92 0.05 18.63
N SER A 16 -2.82 0.22 17.67
CA SER A 16 -3.48 -0.90 16.99
C SER A 16 -3.60 -0.68 15.48
N GLY A 17 -3.01 0.38 14.93
CA GLY A 17 -3.07 0.65 13.49
C GLY A 17 -1.94 -0.04 12.73
N GLU A 18 -2.15 -0.29 11.44
CA GLU A 18 -1.16 -0.85 10.54
C GLU A 18 -1.28 -0.33 9.11
N ILE A 19 -0.16 -0.35 8.40
CA ILE A 19 -0.05 -0.14 6.96
C ILE A 19 0.42 -1.47 6.35
N SER A 20 -0.39 -2.03 5.46
CA SER A 20 -0.17 -3.33 4.83
C SER A 20 0.04 -3.16 3.33
N ILE A 21 1.18 -3.64 2.84
CA ILE A 21 1.61 -3.56 1.44
C ILE A 21 1.48 -4.95 0.82
N CYS A 22 0.73 -5.08 -0.28
CA CYS A 22 0.41 -6.37 -0.90
C CYS A 22 0.59 -6.31 -2.42
N ASN A 23 1.07 -7.40 -3.04
CA ASN A 23 0.94 -7.59 -4.47
C ASN A 23 -0.43 -8.17 -4.81
N LEU A 24 -1.08 -7.62 -5.84
CA LEU A 24 -2.33 -8.15 -6.39
C LEU A 24 -2.11 -8.55 -7.84
N SER A 25 -2.36 -9.83 -8.13
CA SER A 25 -2.27 -10.35 -9.50
C SER A 25 -3.64 -10.40 -10.17
N ASN A 26 -3.66 -9.95 -11.42
CA ASN A 26 -4.85 -9.78 -12.25
C ASN A 26 -6.00 -9.02 -11.55
N PRO A 27 -5.74 -7.81 -11.01
CA PRO A 27 -6.72 -7.04 -10.24
C PRO A 27 -7.95 -6.63 -11.05
N TYR A 28 -7.81 -6.49 -12.37
CA TYR A 28 -8.89 -6.07 -13.28
C TYR A 28 -9.35 -7.21 -14.21
N GLY A 29 -8.98 -8.46 -13.91
CA GLY A 29 -9.31 -9.64 -14.71
C GLY A 29 -8.11 -10.29 -15.39
N VAL A 30 -8.36 -11.42 -16.04
CA VAL A 30 -7.32 -12.24 -16.69
C VAL A 30 -6.56 -11.41 -17.73
N GLY A 31 -5.22 -11.39 -17.62
CA GLY A 31 -4.36 -10.61 -18.51
C GLY A 31 -4.13 -9.17 -18.09
N SER A 32 -4.75 -8.68 -17.01
CA SER A 32 -4.36 -7.40 -16.42
C SER A 32 -3.05 -7.52 -15.67
N GLU A 33 -2.21 -6.49 -15.80
CA GLU A 33 -0.93 -6.35 -15.10
C GLU A 33 -1.11 -6.36 -13.59
N ASP A 34 -0.08 -6.86 -12.90
CA ASP A 34 -0.01 -6.83 -11.44
C ASP A 34 0.02 -5.38 -10.92
N VAL A 35 -0.52 -5.16 -9.72
CA VAL A 35 -0.46 -3.86 -9.04
C VAL A 35 0.00 -4.02 -7.61
N LEU A 36 0.72 -3.02 -7.11
CA LEU A 36 1.01 -2.89 -5.69
C LEU A 36 -0.21 -2.28 -5.00
N SER A 37 -0.65 -2.84 -3.88
CA SER A 37 -1.72 -2.27 -3.07
C SER A 37 -1.22 -1.89 -1.69
N ILE A 38 -1.57 -0.68 -1.26
CA ILE A 38 -1.31 -0.19 0.10
C ILE A 38 -2.66 -0.09 0.80
N ALA A 39 -2.76 -0.72 1.96
CA ALA A 39 -3.92 -0.72 2.83
C ALA A 39 -3.54 -0.09 4.17
N ILE A 40 -4.40 0.76 4.74
CA ILE A 40 -4.22 1.38 6.05
C ILE A 40 -5.40 0.99 6.93
N ALA A 41 -5.11 0.52 8.13
CA ALA A 41 -6.07 0.24 9.18
C ALA A 41 -5.71 1.06 10.42
N LEU A 42 -6.65 1.79 11.00
CA LEU A 42 -6.51 2.47 12.29
C LEU A 42 -6.62 1.48 13.45
N LYS A 43 -7.36 0.39 13.24
CA LYS A 43 -7.51 -0.76 14.14
C LYS A 43 -7.40 -2.06 13.35
N LYS A 44 -6.34 -2.84 13.61
CA LYS A 44 -6.02 -4.15 13.00
C LYS A 44 -7.25 -5.07 12.88
N GLU A 45 -8.10 -5.08 13.90
CA GLU A 45 -9.27 -5.97 14.01
C GLU A 45 -10.47 -5.50 13.19
N SER A 46 -10.57 -4.20 12.90
CA SER A 46 -11.72 -3.59 12.20
C SER A 46 -11.59 -3.66 10.68
N GLY A 47 -10.46 -4.13 10.17
CA GLY A 47 -10.17 -4.23 8.75
C GLY A 47 -9.54 -2.96 8.17
N VAL A 48 -9.49 -2.89 6.85
CA VAL A 48 -8.80 -1.82 6.11
C VAL A 48 -9.72 -0.60 5.98
N ASP A 49 -9.31 0.54 6.55
CA ASP A 49 -10.01 1.83 6.42
C ASP A 49 -9.80 2.45 5.03
N TRP A 50 -8.56 2.41 4.54
CA TRP A 50 -8.21 2.97 3.23
C TRP A 50 -7.38 1.98 2.41
N LYS A 51 -7.65 1.89 1.11
CA LYS A 51 -6.93 1.02 0.18
C LYS A 51 -6.65 1.74 -1.13
N VAL A 52 -5.41 1.68 -1.59
CA VAL A 52 -4.98 2.25 -2.87
C VAL A 52 -4.32 1.15 -3.71
N HIS A 53 -4.53 1.20 -5.03
CA HIS A 53 -3.88 0.36 -6.03
C HIS A 53 -2.94 1.21 -6.87
N ILE A 54 -1.69 0.80 -7.00
CA ILE A 54 -0.60 1.52 -7.65
C ILE A 54 -0.03 0.58 -8.73
N PRO A 55 -0.15 0.93 -10.01
CA PRO A 55 0.54 0.21 -11.08
C PRO A 55 2.05 0.23 -10.86
N TYR A 56 2.73 -0.88 -11.14
CA TYR A 56 4.19 -0.94 -10.98
C TYR A 56 4.94 0.07 -11.86
N GLU A 57 4.37 0.41 -13.01
CA GLU A 57 4.91 1.43 -13.92
C GLU A 57 5.02 2.81 -13.24
N ASN A 58 4.10 3.16 -12.34
CA ASN A 58 4.12 4.41 -11.59
C ASN A 58 4.91 4.33 -10.27
N LEU A 59 5.35 3.14 -9.86
CA LEU A 59 5.92 2.94 -8.51
C LEU A 59 7.19 3.76 -8.29
N LYS A 60 8.06 3.85 -9.30
CA LYS A 60 9.32 4.61 -9.19
C LYS A 60 9.07 6.11 -8.99
N GLU A 61 8.19 6.69 -9.79
CA GLU A 61 7.83 8.10 -9.71
C GLU A 61 7.17 8.42 -8.37
N LEU A 62 6.24 7.56 -7.91
CA LEU A 62 5.62 7.70 -6.61
C LEU A 62 6.64 7.68 -5.47
N ILE A 63 7.60 6.75 -5.48
CA ILE A 63 8.64 6.67 -4.44
C ILE A 63 9.45 7.97 -4.39
N LEU A 64 9.86 8.48 -5.56
CA LEU A 64 10.62 9.73 -5.63
C LEU A 64 9.81 10.90 -5.06
N ALA A 65 8.54 11.05 -5.46
CA ALA A 65 7.66 12.09 -4.94
C ALA A 65 7.48 11.99 -3.42
N LEU A 66 7.28 10.79 -2.88
CA LEU A 66 7.15 10.57 -1.43
C LEU A 66 8.44 10.92 -0.67
N GLN A 67 9.61 10.54 -1.21
CA GLN A 67 10.91 10.87 -0.63
C GLN A 67 11.20 12.37 -0.65
N GLU A 68 10.81 13.07 -1.72
CA GLU A 68 10.91 14.53 -1.79
C GLU A 68 10.02 15.20 -0.75
N ILE A 69 8.76 14.76 -0.64
CA ILE A 69 7.82 15.28 0.36
C ILE A 69 8.31 15.01 1.79
N GLU A 70 8.86 13.83 2.08
CA GLU A 70 9.45 13.50 3.38
C GLU A 70 10.52 14.51 3.78
N LYS A 71 11.42 14.89 2.85
CA LYS A 71 12.46 15.90 3.08
C LYS A 71 11.91 17.29 3.37
N THR A 72 10.72 17.64 2.88
CA THR A 72 10.11 18.95 3.16
C THR A 72 9.55 19.07 4.57
N LYS A 73 9.29 17.93 5.22
CA LYS A 73 8.78 17.87 6.60
C LYS A 73 9.89 17.60 7.63
N ALA A 74 11.07 17.20 7.18
CA ALA A 74 12.25 16.86 7.98
C ALA A 74 13.00 18.11 8.50
#